data_AF-A0A7Y4LIG9-F1
#
_entry.id   AF-A0A7Y4LIG9-F1
#
_cell.length_a   1.000
_cell.length_b   1.000
_cell.length_c   1.000
_cell.angle_alpha   90.00
_cell.angle_beta   90.00
_cell.angle_gamma   90.00
#
_symmetry.space_group_name_H-M   'P 1'
#
loop_
_entity.id
_entity.type
_entity.pdbx_description
1 polymer ?
#
loop_
_entity_poly.entity_id
_entity_poly.type
_entity_poly.pdbx_seq_one_letter_code
_entity_poly.pdbx_strand_id
1 'polypeptide(L)'
;MSRFAVRHLSAAILLAAPLIAGTVYAVSTDYDLASSWSTGEESAGAPAVHDDAALVDARRAAGEAGAQAGLLKGGTKQLADGAAKLADGSKQLGAGTTAARDGAAKLADGMNQLQAATGQLGNGATEIANGVDQAVGQLFALEAVRGQILGAIDRTIGDIAKSKDPKAAEFKPQLEDFRSQVDTFQVDKNITDQLTKLRDGSRELANQLHVPGYGFHDGIYSATKGSKELSAGLNELAAGVDEALKGVEQLDQGAQKVDGMAKTNQDRVGSVSRALPVIQAGTPEAEEAGITKTLAPMYAFLIAAGVMLAAGTYGRGRAWVVSLVGGIALAALGGSLVAILGAELGAAEATAAAGICALLVLASGLGTAVLIRAFGATWGYLAALVGIIAQVGIVGWVWNSAATAQISTTTQALVNLMPLNYPTLALSSLGNGTNSPALWVAVLVTAGLAAAGAVSLKLLGRRETSGSHAAPEDVTY
;
A
#
# COMPACT_ATOMS: atom_id res chain seq x y z
N MET A 1 1.99 42.45 26.55
CA MET A 1 3.00 42.96 25.59
C MET A 1 2.84 44.47 25.45
N SER A 2 3.95 45.22 25.35
CA SER A 2 3.88 46.67 25.12
C SER A 2 3.34 46.99 23.72
N ARG A 3 2.65 48.13 23.53
CA ARG A 3 2.17 48.59 22.20
C ARG A 3 3.29 48.63 21.15
N PHE A 4 4.52 48.84 21.60
CA PHE A 4 5.73 48.76 20.78
C PHE A 4 6.01 47.34 20.27
N ALA A 5 6.01 46.34 21.15
CA ALA A 5 6.25 44.94 20.79
C ALA A 5 5.16 44.41 19.85
N VAL A 6 3.89 44.79 20.08
CA VAL A 6 2.77 44.41 19.20
C VAL A 6 2.96 44.97 17.79
N ARG A 7 3.32 46.25 17.64
CA ARG A 7 3.56 46.87 16.32
C ARG A 7 4.70 46.21 15.54
N HIS A 8 5.80 45.87 16.22
CA HIS A 8 6.96 45.22 15.58
C HIS A 8 6.63 43.78 15.17
N LEU A 9 5.92 43.05 16.02
CA LEU A 9 5.46 41.70 15.70
C LEU A 9 4.47 41.71 14.53
N SER A 10 3.49 42.64 14.52
CA SER A 10 2.54 42.77 13.42
C SER A 10 3.23 43.11 12.11
N ALA A 11 4.22 44.01 12.10
CA ALA A 11 5.00 44.33 10.90
C ALA A 11 5.80 43.13 10.38
N ALA A 12 6.40 42.34 11.28
CA ALA A 12 7.13 41.13 10.91
C ALA A 12 6.21 40.06 10.31
N ILE A 13 5.05 39.81 10.93
CA ILE A 13 4.05 38.86 10.41
C ILE A 13 3.54 39.30 9.03
N LEU A 14 3.28 40.60 8.87
CA LEU A 14 2.73 41.15 7.62
C LEU A 14 3.73 41.03 6.47
N LEU A 15 5.03 41.20 6.74
CA LEU A 15 6.10 40.94 5.76
C LEU A 15 6.29 39.45 5.42
N ALA A 16 6.07 38.55 6.39
CA ALA A 16 6.18 37.11 6.16
C ALA A 16 4.97 36.52 5.43
N ALA A 17 3.78 37.13 5.56
CA ALA A 17 2.53 36.58 5.04
C ALA A 17 2.54 36.28 3.52
N PRO A 18 3.06 37.15 2.62
CA PRO A 18 3.15 36.83 1.19
C PRO A 18 4.05 35.64 0.90
N LEU A 19 5.17 35.49 1.61
CA LEU A 19 6.12 34.39 1.45
C LEU A 19 5.52 33.07 1.93
N ILE A 20 4.83 33.10 3.08
CA ILE A 20 4.15 31.92 3.61
C ILE A 20 3.04 31.50 2.65
N ALA A 21 2.22 32.43 2.15
CA ALA A 21 1.17 32.14 1.20
C ALA A 21 1.73 31.54 -0.11
N GLY A 22 2.80 32.11 -0.65
CA GLY A 22 3.47 31.59 -1.84
C GLY A 22 4.09 30.20 -1.61
N THR A 23 4.66 29.96 -0.42
CA THR A 23 5.23 28.65 -0.06
C THR A 23 4.14 27.59 0.10
N VAL A 24 3.04 27.92 0.77
CA VAL A 24 1.88 27.02 0.91
C VAL A 24 1.29 26.67 -0.44
N TYR A 25 1.12 27.65 -1.32
CA TYR A 25 0.65 27.40 -2.69
C TYR A 25 1.58 26.43 -3.42
N ALA A 26 2.88 26.71 -3.45
CA ALA A 26 3.86 25.88 -4.14
C ALA A 26 3.88 24.43 -3.63
N VAL A 27 3.82 24.23 -2.31
CA VAL A 27 3.77 22.88 -1.71
C VAL A 27 2.45 22.18 -2.01
N SER A 28 1.33 22.91 -2.05
CA SER A 28 0.00 22.33 -2.30
C SER A 28 -0.23 21.89 -3.74
N THR A 29 0.52 22.45 -4.70
CA THR A 29 0.37 22.17 -6.13
C THR A 29 1.52 21.34 -6.71
N ASP A 30 2.36 20.70 -5.87
CA ASP A 30 3.59 19.98 -6.27
C ASP A 30 4.42 20.77 -7.29
N TYR A 31 4.55 22.06 -7.04
CA TYR A 31 5.21 22.99 -7.94
C TYR A 31 6.73 22.77 -7.92
N ASP A 32 7.39 22.45 -9.05
CA ASP A 32 8.86 22.36 -9.18
C ASP A 32 9.47 23.66 -9.77
N LEU A 33 10.68 24.06 -9.34
CA LEU A 33 11.42 25.17 -9.95
C LEU A 33 11.65 24.94 -11.44
N ALA A 34 11.82 23.68 -11.86
CA ALA A 34 12.04 23.31 -13.26
C ALA A 34 10.93 23.77 -14.21
N SER A 35 9.71 23.94 -13.69
CA SER A 35 8.58 24.48 -14.46
C SER A 35 8.77 25.92 -14.95
N SER A 36 9.76 26.68 -14.45
CA SER A 36 10.07 27.99 -15.01
C SER A 36 10.82 27.91 -16.35
N TRP A 37 11.36 26.74 -16.71
CA TRP A 37 12.04 26.50 -18.00
C TRP A 37 11.60 25.25 -18.75
N SER A 38 10.73 24.40 -18.21
CA SER A 38 10.16 23.23 -18.90
C SER A 38 8.63 23.24 -18.90
N THR A 39 8.01 22.91 -20.04
CA THR A 39 6.54 22.95 -20.25
C THR A 39 5.86 21.57 -20.30
N GLY A 40 6.61 20.47 -20.29
CA GLY A 40 6.09 19.10 -20.41
C GLY A 40 5.97 18.32 -19.09
N GLU A 41 5.31 17.15 -19.13
CA GLU A 41 5.27 16.16 -18.03
C GLU A 41 6.67 15.59 -17.69
N GLU A 42 7.59 15.62 -18.66
CA GLU A 42 9.00 15.29 -18.44
C GLU A 42 9.80 16.56 -18.12
N SER A 43 10.37 16.60 -16.91
CA SER A 43 11.21 17.69 -16.43
C SER A 43 12.51 17.73 -17.23
N ALA A 44 12.60 18.65 -18.20
CA ALA A 44 13.81 18.90 -18.98
C ALA A 44 14.91 19.58 -18.13
N GLY A 45 16.17 19.44 -18.55
CA GLY A 45 17.29 20.15 -17.94
C GLY A 45 17.15 21.68 -18.04
N ALA A 46 18.00 22.42 -17.33
CA ALA A 46 18.02 23.88 -17.46
C ALA A 46 18.66 24.31 -18.80
N PRO A 47 18.19 25.40 -19.43
CA PRO A 47 18.93 26.06 -20.51
C PRO A 47 20.33 26.45 -20.05
N ALA A 48 21.37 26.05 -20.80
CA ALA A 48 22.75 26.45 -20.55
C ALA A 48 23.42 26.89 -21.86
N VAL A 49 24.43 27.75 -21.74
CA VAL A 49 25.15 28.32 -22.90
C VAL A 49 26.24 27.36 -23.35
N HIS A 50 25.87 26.32 -24.11
CA HIS A 50 26.83 25.41 -24.76
C HIS A 50 26.30 25.00 -26.13
N ASP A 51 27.13 25.19 -27.16
CA ASP A 51 26.80 25.01 -28.57
C ASP A 51 27.45 23.72 -29.07
N ASP A 52 26.97 22.56 -28.57
CA ASP A 52 27.60 21.27 -28.85
C ASP A 52 26.59 20.22 -29.30
N ALA A 53 26.65 19.83 -30.58
CA ALA A 53 25.74 18.88 -31.22
C ALA A 53 25.70 17.51 -30.51
N ALA A 54 26.81 17.10 -29.86
CA ALA A 54 26.88 15.87 -29.08
C ALA A 54 25.91 15.85 -27.88
N LEU A 55 25.51 17.02 -27.36
CA LEU A 55 24.54 17.14 -26.27
C LEU A 55 23.10 16.91 -26.74
N VAL A 56 22.81 17.04 -28.04
CA VAL A 56 21.49 16.77 -28.62
C VAL A 56 21.25 15.27 -28.71
N ASP A 57 22.23 14.52 -29.21
CA ASP A 57 22.14 13.05 -29.27
C ASP A 57 22.09 12.43 -27.86
N ALA A 58 22.89 12.95 -26.92
CA ALA A 58 22.82 12.53 -25.53
C ALA A 58 21.42 12.76 -24.91
N ARG A 59 20.74 13.85 -25.28
CA ARG A 59 19.37 14.15 -24.81
C ARG A 59 18.34 13.23 -25.41
N ARG A 60 18.40 12.99 -26.72
CA ARG A 60 17.52 12.02 -27.38
C ARG A 60 17.69 10.64 -26.75
N ALA A 61 18.93 10.18 -26.54
CA ALA A 61 19.22 8.92 -25.88
C ALA A 61 18.72 8.89 -24.42
N ALA A 62 18.86 9.99 -23.67
CA ALA A 62 18.34 10.07 -22.30
C ALA A 62 16.81 10.06 -22.25
N GLY A 63 16.13 10.70 -23.19
CA GLY A 63 14.68 10.66 -23.33
C GLY A 63 14.16 9.27 -23.69
N GLU A 64 14.79 8.61 -24.67
CA GLU A 64 14.47 7.22 -25.03
C GLU A 64 14.70 6.27 -23.84
N ALA A 65 15.81 6.42 -23.12
CA ALA A 65 16.07 5.65 -21.91
C ALA A 65 15.02 5.94 -20.83
N GLY A 66 14.53 7.18 -20.72
CA GLY A 66 13.49 7.60 -19.77
C GLY A 66 12.16 6.90 -20.06
N ALA A 67 11.73 6.90 -21.32
CA ALA A 67 10.54 6.20 -21.78
C ALA A 67 10.65 4.68 -21.54
N GLN A 68 11.80 4.07 -21.86
CA GLN A 68 12.05 2.65 -21.61
C GLN A 68 12.05 2.31 -20.12
N ALA A 69 12.65 3.15 -19.28
CA ALA A 69 12.65 2.97 -17.83
C ALA A 69 11.23 3.10 -17.25
N GLY A 70 10.41 4.01 -17.78
CA GLY A 70 8.99 4.13 -17.44
C GLY A 70 8.19 2.87 -17.78
N LEU A 71 8.36 2.32 -18.98
CA LEU A 71 7.73 1.05 -19.39
C LEU A 71 8.19 -0.12 -18.51
N LEU A 72 9.50 -0.21 -18.24
CA LEU A 72 10.06 -1.23 -17.35
C LEU A 72 9.47 -1.13 -15.94
N LYS A 73 9.36 0.09 -15.39
CA LYS A 73 8.70 0.30 -14.09
C LYS A 73 7.22 -0.09 -14.13
N GLY A 74 6.50 0.23 -15.20
CA GLY A 74 5.12 -0.22 -15.39
C GLY A 74 4.99 -1.74 -15.36
N GLY A 75 5.80 -2.44 -16.15
CA GLY A 75 5.77 -3.91 -16.24
C GLY A 75 6.22 -4.60 -14.95
N THR A 76 7.25 -4.09 -14.28
CA THR A 76 7.73 -4.64 -13.01
C THR A 76 6.75 -4.41 -11.86
N LYS A 77 6.00 -3.30 -11.88
CA LYS A 77 4.89 -3.08 -10.96
C LYS A 77 3.77 -4.10 -11.16
N GLN A 78 3.37 -4.35 -12.40
CA GLN A 78 2.36 -5.37 -12.71
C GLN A 78 2.82 -6.77 -12.28
N LEU A 79 4.11 -7.09 -12.45
CA LEU A 79 4.69 -8.34 -11.97
C LEU A 79 4.62 -8.43 -10.43
N ALA A 80 5.01 -7.38 -9.72
CA ALA A 80 4.94 -7.34 -8.25
C ALA A 80 3.50 -7.47 -7.74
N ASP A 81 2.55 -6.72 -8.32
CA ASP A 81 1.13 -6.81 -7.97
C ASP A 81 0.56 -8.21 -8.26
N GLY A 82 0.98 -8.84 -9.37
CA GLY A 82 0.60 -10.20 -9.72
C GLY A 82 1.17 -11.25 -8.77
N ALA A 83 2.44 -11.12 -8.39
CA ALA A 83 3.10 -12.01 -7.44
C ALA A 83 2.48 -11.92 -6.04
N ALA A 84 2.13 -10.71 -5.58
CA ALA A 84 1.43 -10.51 -4.32
C ALA A 84 0.05 -11.20 -4.32
N LYS A 85 -0.73 -11.05 -5.40
CA LYS A 85 -2.02 -11.76 -5.55
C LYS A 85 -1.85 -13.27 -5.56
N LEU A 86 -0.81 -13.78 -6.23
CA LEU A 86 -0.49 -15.20 -6.22
C LEU A 86 -0.14 -15.66 -4.80
N ALA A 87 0.68 -14.91 -4.06
CA ALA A 87 1.03 -15.21 -2.68
C ALA A 87 -0.19 -15.28 -1.76
N ASP A 88 -1.12 -14.35 -1.89
CA ASP A 88 -2.36 -14.36 -1.10
C ASP A 88 -3.27 -15.54 -1.47
N GLY A 89 -3.44 -15.83 -2.76
CA GLY A 89 -4.18 -17.00 -3.23
C GLY A 89 -3.55 -18.32 -2.77
N SER A 90 -2.23 -18.42 -2.81
CA SER A 90 -1.50 -19.59 -2.32
C SER A 90 -1.68 -19.77 -0.81
N LYS A 91 -1.64 -18.70 0.01
CA LYS A 91 -1.92 -18.80 1.45
C LYS A 91 -3.31 -19.37 1.74
N GLN A 92 -4.32 -18.96 0.96
CA GLN A 92 -5.67 -19.53 1.05
C GLN A 92 -5.68 -21.03 0.70
N LEU A 93 -4.96 -21.43 -0.36
CA LEU A 93 -4.79 -22.84 -0.73
C LEU A 93 -4.09 -23.64 0.38
N GLY A 94 -3.06 -23.08 1.02
CA GLY A 94 -2.36 -23.67 2.16
C GLY A 94 -3.29 -23.91 3.36
N ALA A 95 -4.09 -22.89 3.71
CA ALA A 95 -5.08 -23.01 4.78
C ALA A 95 -6.15 -24.06 4.45
N GLY A 96 -6.67 -24.08 3.21
CA GLY A 96 -7.65 -25.06 2.76
C GLY A 96 -7.10 -26.50 2.77
N THR A 97 -5.87 -26.68 2.30
CA THR A 97 -5.18 -27.98 2.31
C THR A 97 -4.95 -28.49 3.73
N THR A 98 -4.54 -27.60 4.65
CA THR A 98 -4.39 -27.92 6.07
C THR A 98 -5.72 -28.36 6.69
N ALA A 99 -6.81 -27.63 6.43
CA ALA A 99 -8.13 -27.98 6.92
C ALA A 99 -8.62 -29.34 6.36
N ALA A 100 -8.37 -29.61 5.08
CA ALA A 100 -8.70 -30.89 4.45
C ALA A 100 -7.91 -32.05 5.08
N ARG A 101 -6.60 -31.88 5.27
CA ARG A 101 -5.72 -32.84 5.94
C ARG A 101 -6.20 -33.17 7.34
N ASP A 102 -6.50 -32.15 8.14
CA ASP A 102 -6.97 -32.31 9.52
C ASP A 102 -8.36 -32.98 9.56
N GLY A 103 -9.24 -32.66 8.61
CA GLY A 103 -10.53 -33.32 8.44
C GLY A 103 -10.41 -34.80 8.08
N ALA A 104 -9.49 -35.14 7.16
CA ALA A 104 -9.23 -36.52 6.77
C ALA A 104 -8.58 -37.34 7.89
N ALA A 105 -7.70 -36.74 8.70
CA ALA A 105 -7.16 -37.37 9.90
C ALA A 105 -8.29 -37.73 10.90
N LYS A 106 -9.20 -36.79 11.16
CA LYS A 106 -10.38 -37.05 12.02
C LYS A 106 -11.29 -38.14 11.45
N LEU A 107 -11.50 -38.15 10.13
CA LEU A 107 -12.26 -39.21 9.47
C LEU A 107 -11.59 -40.58 9.64
N ALA A 108 -10.27 -40.66 9.45
CA ALA A 108 -9.52 -41.90 9.63
C ALA A 108 -9.59 -42.40 11.08
N ASP A 109 -9.48 -41.51 12.06
CA ASP A 109 -9.62 -41.85 13.48
C ASP A 109 -11.04 -42.33 13.81
N GLY A 110 -12.07 -41.64 13.32
CA GLY A 110 -13.46 -42.05 13.50
C GLY A 110 -13.78 -43.39 12.86
N MET A 111 -13.25 -43.66 11.67
CA MET A 111 -13.39 -44.96 11.01
C MET A 111 -12.68 -46.09 11.76
N ASN A 112 -11.49 -45.84 12.33
CA ASN A 112 -10.83 -46.81 13.20
C ASN A 112 -11.69 -47.15 14.43
N GLN A 113 -12.30 -46.14 15.05
CA GLN A 113 -13.21 -46.35 16.19
C GLN A 113 -14.45 -47.14 15.78
N LEU A 114 -15.05 -46.80 14.63
CA LEU A 114 -16.20 -47.52 14.09
C LEU A 114 -15.87 -48.99 13.78
N GLN A 115 -14.71 -49.25 13.17
CA GLN A 115 -14.23 -50.61 12.91
C GLN A 115 -14.05 -51.40 14.21
N ALA A 116 -13.45 -50.79 15.24
CA ALA A 116 -13.28 -51.44 16.54
C ALA A 116 -14.62 -51.74 17.22
N ALA A 117 -15.55 -50.77 17.22
CA ALA A 117 -16.90 -50.94 17.77
C ALA A 117 -17.71 -52.01 17.00
N THR A 118 -17.53 -52.08 15.68
CA THR A 118 -18.14 -53.12 14.83
C THR A 118 -17.62 -54.51 15.19
N GLY A 119 -16.31 -54.65 15.44
CA GLY A 119 -15.73 -55.90 15.92
C GLY A 119 -16.30 -56.33 17.27
N GLN A 120 -16.46 -55.39 18.21
CA GLN A 120 -17.11 -55.66 19.50
C GLN A 120 -18.57 -56.08 19.34
N LEU A 121 -19.33 -55.39 18.49
CA LEU A 121 -20.72 -55.75 18.19
C LEU A 121 -20.82 -57.13 17.53
N GLY A 122 -19.90 -57.45 16.63
CA GLY A 122 -19.79 -58.77 15.99
C GLY A 122 -19.53 -59.90 16.99
N ASN A 123 -18.66 -59.67 17.98
CA ASN A 123 -18.45 -60.61 19.08
C ASN A 123 -19.74 -60.85 19.88
N GLY A 124 -20.42 -59.78 20.29
CA GLY A 124 -21.69 -59.90 21.01
C GLY A 124 -22.80 -60.57 20.19
N ALA A 125 -22.87 -60.28 18.89
CA ALA A 125 -23.80 -60.94 17.98
C ALA A 125 -23.51 -62.45 17.87
N THR A 126 -22.24 -62.85 17.87
CA THR A 126 -21.83 -64.27 17.88
C THR A 126 -22.22 -64.95 19.19
N GLU A 127 -22.03 -64.29 20.34
CA GLU A 127 -22.48 -64.81 21.63
C GLU A 127 -24.00 -65.03 21.66
N ILE A 128 -24.78 -64.06 21.17
CA ILE A 128 -26.23 -64.17 21.05
C ILE A 128 -26.60 -65.33 20.11
N ALA A 129 -25.98 -65.41 18.93
CA ALA A 129 -26.24 -66.47 17.96
C ALA A 129 -25.98 -67.86 18.57
N ASN A 130 -24.86 -68.03 19.27
CA ASN A 130 -24.52 -69.27 19.96
C ASN A 130 -25.54 -69.63 21.05
N GLY A 131 -26.00 -68.64 21.83
CA GLY A 131 -27.02 -68.84 22.86
C GLY A 131 -28.38 -69.23 22.28
N VAL A 132 -28.79 -68.61 21.17
CA VAL A 132 -30.01 -68.96 20.44
C VAL A 132 -29.90 -70.35 19.82
N ASP A 133 -28.76 -70.68 19.19
CA ASP A 133 -28.45 -72.01 18.65
C ASP A 133 -28.61 -73.09 19.74
N GLN A 134 -28.05 -72.84 20.93
CA GLN A 134 -28.17 -73.76 22.06
C GLN A 134 -29.63 -73.92 22.52
N ALA A 135 -30.37 -72.82 22.67
CA ALA A 135 -31.78 -72.87 23.09
C ALA A 135 -32.65 -73.64 22.08
N VAL A 136 -32.45 -73.42 20.78
CA VAL A 136 -33.13 -74.14 19.71
C VAL A 136 -32.74 -75.62 19.70
N GLY A 137 -31.46 -75.93 19.89
CA GLY A 137 -30.99 -77.32 19.99
C GLY A 137 -31.61 -78.08 21.17
N GLN A 138 -31.73 -77.43 22.34
CA GLN A 138 -32.40 -78.00 23.50
C GLN A 138 -33.90 -78.26 23.25
N LEU A 139 -34.56 -77.36 22.52
CA LEU A 139 -35.97 -77.53 22.14
C LEU A 139 -36.17 -78.74 21.23
N PHE A 140 -35.35 -78.88 20.18
CA PHE A 140 -35.43 -80.05 19.30
C PHE A 140 -35.05 -81.35 20.01
N ALA A 141 -34.10 -81.32 20.95
CA ALA A 141 -33.79 -82.47 21.79
C ALA A 141 -34.99 -82.89 22.65
N LEU A 142 -35.74 -81.93 23.22
CA LEU A 142 -36.96 -82.21 23.96
C LEU A 142 -38.05 -82.83 23.06
N GLU A 143 -38.23 -82.32 21.84
CA GLU A 143 -39.16 -82.91 20.86
C GLU A 143 -38.74 -84.34 20.47
N ALA A 144 -37.45 -84.59 20.28
CA ALA A 144 -36.92 -85.92 19.98
C ALA A 144 -37.15 -86.91 21.13
N VAL A 145 -36.85 -86.49 22.38
CA VAL A 145 -37.10 -87.29 23.59
C VAL A 145 -38.60 -87.59 23.73
N ARG A 146 -39.47 -86.59 23.50
CA ARG A 146 -40.93 -86.79 23.46
C ARG A 146 -41.33 -87.86 22.44
N GLY A 147 -40.80 -87.79 21.22
CA GLY A 147 -41.07 -88.79 20.18
C GLY A 147 -40.62 -90.21 20.57
N GLN A 148 -39.45 -90.33 21.23
CA GLN A 148 -38.96 -91.60 21.76
C GLN A 148 -39.86 -92.15 22.88
N ILE A 149 -40.33 -91.28 23.78
CA ILE A 149 -41.26 -91.65 24.86
C ILE A 149 -42.58 -92.16 24.25
N LEU A 150 -43.18 -91.42 23.30
CA LEU A 150 -44.41 -91.84 22.62
C LEU A 150 -44.22 -93.18 21.91
N GLY A 151 -43.12 -93.37 21.16
CA GLY A 151 -42.83 -94.63 20.49
C GLY A 151 -42.49 -95.79 21.43
N ALA A 152 -41.96 -95.52 22.62
CA ALA A 152 -41.79 -96.53 23.67
C ALA A 152 -43.14 -96.94 24.27
N ILE A 153 -44.00 -95.96 24.60
CA ILE A 153 -45.35 -96.21 25.10
C ILE A 153 -46.17 -97.00 24.06
N ASP A 154 -46.13 -96.63 22.78
CA ASP A 154 -46.84 -97.33 21.70
C ASP A 154 -46.41 -98.80 21.57
N ARG A 155 -45.11 -99.08 21.67
CA ARG A 155 -44.59 -100.45 21.68
C ARG A 155 -45.09 -101.22 22.90
N THR A 156 -45.02 -100.62 24.10
CA THR A 156 -45.50 -101.26 25.33
C THR A 156 -47.01 -101.54 25.28
N ILE A 157 -47.83 -100.61 24.77
CA ILE A 157 -49.27 -100.83 24.56
C ILE A 157 -49.49 -101.99 23.57
N GLY A 158 -48.73 -102.03 22.47
CA GLY A 158 -48.81 -103.11 21.48
C GLY A 158 -48.40 -104.48 22.02
N ASP A 159 -47.40 -104.53 22.91
CA ASP A 159 -46.94 -105.75 23.57
C ASP A 159 -47.95 -106.25 24.63
N ILE A 160 -48.54 -105.33 25.41
CA ILE A 160 -49.62 -105.62 26.35
C ILE A 160 -50.82 -106.24 25.62
N ALA A 161 -51.19 -105.71 24.44
CA ALA A 161 -52.30 -106.22 23.64
C ALA A 161 -52.10 -107.67 23.17
N LYS A 162 -50.86 -108.16 23.11
CA LYS A 162 -50.51 -109.54 22.72
C LYS A 162 -50.37 -110.48 23.93
N SER A 163 -50.32 -109.95 25.16
CA SER A 163 -50.17 -110.73 26.39
C SER A 163 -51.48 -111.40 26.80
N LYS A 164 -51.40 -112.59 27.40
CA LYS A 164 -52.55 -113.32 27.96
C LYS A 164 -52.74 -113.08 29.47
N ASP A 165 -51.93 -112.22 30.08
CA ASP A 165 -51.99 -111.91 31.51
C ASP A 165 -53.13 -110.90 31.79
N PRO A 166 -54.16 -111.26 32.59
CA PRO A 166 -55.26 -110.34 32.92
C PRO A 166 -54.81 -109.08 33.68
N LYS A 167 -53.69 -109.13 34.42
CA LYS A 167 -53.15 -107.93 35.08
C LYS A 167 -52.57 -106.92 34.11
N ALA A 168 -52.04 -107.38 32.96
CA ALA A 168 -51.49 -106.48 31.94
C ALA A 168 -52.60 -105.68 31.23
N ALA A 169 -53.80 -106.25 31.10
CA ALA A 169 -54.95 -105.58 30.50
C ALA A 169 -55.46 -104.38 31.32
N GLU A 170 -55.29 -104.38 32.65
CA GLU A 170 -55.67 -103.27 33.54
C GLU A 170 -54.76 -102.04 33.41
N PHE A 171 -53.49 -102.21 33.03
CA PHE A 171 -52.52 -101.12 32.87
C PHE A 171 -52.64 -100.37 31.54
N LYS A 172 -53.26 -100.99 30.54
CA LYS A 172 -53.44 -100.39 29.20
C LYS A 172 -54.10 -99.00 29.22
N PRO A 173 -55.26 -98.77 29.87
CA PRO A 173 -55.90 -97.45 29.88
C PRO A 173 -55.04 -96.38 30.56
N GLN A 174 -54.24 -96.75 31.57
CA GLN A 174 -53.32 -95.81 32.23
C GLN A 174 -52.17 -95.39 31.32
N LEU A 175 -51.64 -96.31 30.51
CA LEU A 175 -50.62 -95.99 29.50
C LEU A 175 -51.18 -95.19 28.32
N GLU A 176 -52.43 -95.43 27.93
CA GLU A 176 -53.12 -94.63 26.91
C GLU A 176 -53.36 -93.18 27.39
N ASP A 177 -53.73 -92.99 28.65
CA ASP A 177 -53.86 -91.66 29.25
C ASP A 177 -52.50 -90.95 29.34
N PHE A 178 -51.46 -91.65 29.83
CA PHE A 178 -50.10 -91.09 29.87
C PHE A 178 -49.57 -90.74 28.47
N ARG A 179 -49.85 -91.59 27.47
CA ARG A 179 -49.57 -91.29 26.06
C ARG A 179 -50.25 -90.00 25.63
N SER A 180 -51.53 -89.82 25.96
CA SER A 180 -52.29 -88.62 25.61
C SER A 180 -51.75 -87.37 26.31
N GLN A 181 -51.32 -87.47 27.57
CA GLN A 181 -50.68 -86.37 28.31
C GLN A 181 -49.35 -85.95 27.66
N VAL A 182 -48.48 -86.92 27.31
CA VAL A 182 -47.22 -86.66 26.60
C VAL A 182 -47.49 -86.15 25.18
N ASP A 183 -48.54 -86.63 24.52
CA ASP A 183 -48.93 -86.17 23.19
C ASP A 183 -49.51 -84.75 23.22
N THR A 184 -50.17 -84.35 24.31
CA THR A 184 -50.68 -82.99 24.50
C THR A 184 -49.58 -81.97 24.79
N PHE A 185 -48.46 -82.42 25.38
CA PHE A 185 -47.27 -81.60 25.59
C PHE A 185 -46.52 -81.38 24.26
N GLN A 186 -47.10 -80.62 23.34
CA GLN A 186 -46.46 -80.18 22.10
C GLN A 186 -45.91 -78.77 22.26
N VAL A 187 -44.68 -78.59 21.78
CA VAL A 187 -44.16 -77.25 21.53
C VAL A 187 -44.94 -76.69 20.36
N ASP A 188 -45.50 -75.48 20.52
CA ASP A 188 -46.24 -74.82 19.46
C ASP A 188 -45.34 -74.60 18.24
N LYS A 189 -45.78 -75.06 17.06
CA LYS A 189 -45.02 -74.95 15.81
C LYS A 189 -44.61 -73.50 15.50
N ASN A 190 -45.44 -72.52 15.85
CA ASN A 190 -45.13 -71.10 15.67
C ASN A 190 -43.93 -70.68 16.53
N ILE A 191 -43.80 -71.20 17.75
CA ILE A 191 -42.63 -70.95 18.61
C ILE A 191 -41.38 -71.54 17.98
N THR A 192 -41.45 -72.78 17.48
CA THR A 192 -40.33 -73.44 16.80
C THR A 192 -39.91 -72.70 15.52
N ASP A 193 -40.88 -72.24 14.72
CA ASP A 193 -40.63 -71.46 13.50
C ASP A 193 -40.01 -70.08 13.83
N GLN A 194 -40.49 -69.40 14.88
CA GLN A 194 -39.96 -68.12 15.34
C GLN A 194 -38.53 -68.25 15.88
N LEU A 195 -38.26 -69.27 16.68
CA LEU A 195 -36.92 -69.51 17.23
C LEU A 195 -35.93 -69.90 16.14
N THR A 196 -36.35 -70.68 15.13
CA THR A 196 -35.53 -71.00 13.96
C THR A 196 -35.19 -69.74 13.17
N LYS A 197 -36.16 -68.84 12.93
CA LYS A 197 -35.90 -67.54 12.29
C LYS A 197 -34.96 -66.67 13.12
N LEU A 198 -35.13 -66.64 14.44
CA LEU A 198 -34.26 -65.89 15.34
C LEU A 198 -32.83 -66.44 15.29
N ARG A 199 -32.68 -67.76 15.29
CA ARG A 199 -31.40 -68.45 15.14
C ARG A 199 -30.70 -68.05 13.84
N ASP A 200 -31.40 -68.24 12.72
CA ASP A 200 -30.83 -67.96 11.40
C ASP A 200 -30.50 -66.46 11.23
N GLY A 201 -31.37 -65.57 11.73
CA GLY A 201 -31.15 -64.13 11.70
C GLY A 201 -30.00 -63.66 12.60
N SER A 202 -29.87 -64.22 13.81
CA SER A 202 -28.76 -63.90 14.71
C SER A 202 -27.42 -64.41 14.17
N ARG A 203 -27.41 -65.59 13.55
CA ARG A 203 -26.24 -66.15 12.86
C ARG A 203 -25.83 -65.28 11.67
N GLU A 204 -26.78 -64.84 10.85
CA GLU A 204 -26.51 -63.95 9.72
C GLU A 204 -25.97 -62.60 10.18
N LEU A 205 -26.57 -62.00 11.21
CA LEU A 205 -26.06 -60.74 11.79
C LEU A 205 -24.63 -60.89 12.33
N ALA A 206 -24.36 -61.97 13.06
CA ALA A 206 -23.02 -62.27 13.56
C ALA A 206 -22.01 -62.39 12.41
N ASN A 207 -22.38 -63.09 11.33
CA ASN A 207 -21.53 -63.23 10.16
C ASN A 207 -21.28 -61.89 9.46
N GLN A 208 -22.33 -61.07 9.24
CA GLN A 208 -22.22 -59.75 8.62
C GLN A 208 -21.27 -58.80 9.36
N LEU A 209 -21.23 -58.89 10.69
CA LEU A 209 -20.45 -57.99 11.54
C LEU A 209 -19.02 -58.47 11.80
N HIS A 210 -18.78 -59.78 11.86
CA HIS A 210 -17.53 -60.35 12.35
C HIS A 210 -16.73 -61.10 11.29
N VAL A 211 -17.37 -61.70 10.30
CA VAL A 211 -16.72 -62.67 9.40
C VAL A 211 -16.22 -61.95 8.14
N PRO A 212 -14.92 -62.08 7.80
CA PRO A 212 -14.38 -61.58 6.54
C PRO A 212 -15.08 -62.21 5.32
N GLY A 213 -15.36 -61.40 4.29
CA GLY A 213 -16.09 -61.83 3.10
C GLY A 213 -17.59 -61.46 3.12
N TYR A 214 -18.11 -61.00 4.27
CA TYR A 214 -19.45 -60.45 4.36
C TYR A 214 -19.45 -58.93 4.11
N GLY A 215 -20.50 -58.46 3.44
CA GLY A 215 -20.56 -57.11 2.88
C GLY A 215 -20.44 -55.98 3.91
N PHE A 216 -21.04 -56.13 5.10
CA PHE A 216 -20.95 -55.09 6.12
C PHE A 216 -19.54 -54.98 6.73
N HIS A 217 -18.97 -56.11 7.17
CA HIS A 217 -17.61 -56.16 7.69
C HIS A 217 -16.58 -55.61 6.68
N ASP A 218 -16.63 -56.09 5.43
CA ASP A 218 -15.68 -55.69 4.39
C ASP A 218 -15.90 -54.22 3.96
N GLY A 219 -17.15 -53.74 3.98
CA GLY A 219 -17.49 -52.34 3.78
C GLY A 219 -16.85 -51.41 4.82
N ILE A 220 -16.95 -51.76 6.11
CA ILE A 220 -16.32 -50.99 7.19
C ILE A 220 -14.79 -51.03 7.09
N TYR A 221 -14.21 -52.20 6.81
CA TYR A 221 -12.76 -52.35 6.65
C TYR A 221 -12.23 -51.54 5.46
N SER A 222 -12.89 -51.63 4.30
CA SER A 222 -12.51 -50.89 3.09
C SER A 222 -12.67 -49.38 3.25
N ALA A 223 -13.76 -48.90 3.88
CA ALA A 223 -13.94 -47.50 4.20
C ALA A 223 -12.87 -46.98 5.17
N THR A 224 -12.49 -47.80 6.17
CA THR A 224 -11.41 -47.45 7.11
C THR A 224 -10.07 -47.36 6.41
N LYS A 225 -9.75 -48.33 5.54
CA LYS A 225 -8.54 -48.29 4.72
C LYS A 225 -8.52 -47.05 3.81
N GLY A 226 -9.61 -46.78 3.09
CA GLY A 226 -9.71 -45.61 2.20
C GLY A 226 -9.54 -44.28 2.94
N SER A 227 -10.09 -44.16 4.16
CA SER A 227 -9.90 -42.96 4.99
C SER A 227 -8.44 -42.74 5.42
N LYS A 228 -7.70 -43.82 5.71
CA LYS A 228 -6.26 -43.76 6.00
C LYS A 228 -5.44 -43.35 4.79
N GLU A 229 -5.75 -43.92 3.63
CA GLU A 229 -5.09 -43.57 2.36
C GLU A 229 -5.34 -42.10 1.99
N LEU A 230 -6.58 -41.62 2.16
CA LEU A 230 -6.93 -40.21 1.97
C LEU A 230 -6.15 -39.30 2.93
N SER A 231 -6.08 -39.65 4.21
CA SER A 231 -5.31 -38.89 5.20
C SER A 231 -3.81 -38.85 4.84
N ALA A 232 -3.23 -39.98 4.44
CA ALA A 232 -1.84 -40.04 3.99
C ALA A 232 -1.60 -39.20 2.73
N GLY A 233 -2.46 -39.28 1.72
CA GLY A 233 -2.35 -38.49 0.50
C GLY A 233 -2.49 -36.99 0.76
N LEU A 234 -3.36 -36.58 1.69
CA LEU A 234 -3.49 -35.17 2.08
C LEU A 234 -2.30 -34.67 2.92
N ASN A 235 -1.62 -35.53 3.67
CA ASN A 235 -0.35 -35.18 4.32
C ASN A 235 0.74 -34.88 3.28
N GLU A 236 0.82 -35.70 2.22
CA GLU A 236 1.77 -35.49 1.11
C GLU A 236 1.43 -34.22 0.32
N LEU A 237 0.15 -34.00 0.01
CA LEU A 237 -0.31 -32.78 -0.64
C LEU A 237 0.00 -31.54 0.20
N ALA A 238 -0.22 -31.60 1.52
CA ALA A 238 0.11 -30.49 2.41
C ALA A 238 1.60 -30.14 2.38
N ALA A 239 2.48 -31.16 2.40
CA ALA A 239 3.92 -30.94 2.28
C ALA A 239 4.31 -30.29 0.94
N GLY A 240 3.71 -30.75 -0.17
CA GLY A 240 3.93 -30.14 -1.49
C GLY A 240 3.42 -28.69 -1.59
N VAL A 241 2.27 -28.39 -0.97
CA VAL A 241 1.73 -27.03 -0.89
C VAL A 241 2.62 -26.12 -0.05
N ASP A 242 3.17 -26.61 1.06
CA ASP A 242 4.12 -25.85 1.90
C ASP A 242 5.41 -25.49 1.13
N GLU A 243 5.90 -26.39 0.27
CA GLU A 243 7.04 -26.10 -0.60
C GLU A 243 6.69 -25.09 -1.69
N ALA A 244 5.53 -25.22 -2.33
CA ALA A 244 5.03 -24.27 -3.31
C ALA A 244 4.84 -22.86 -2.69
N LEU A 245 4.34 -22.78 -1.45
CA LEU A 245 4.20 -21.53 -0.71
C LEU A 245 5.53 -20.80 -0.53
N LYS A 246 6.60 -21.52 -0.17
CA LYS A 246 7.94 -20.96 -0.07
C LYS A 246 8.45 -20.44 -1.42
N GLY A 247 8.17 -21.17 -2.50
CA GLY A 247 8.52 -20.73 -3.85
C GLY A 247 7.79 -19.46 -4.27
N VAL A 248 6.50 -19.35 -3.94
CA VAL A 248 5.69 -18.15 -4.21
C VAL A 248 6.16 -16.96 -3.37
N GLU A 249 6.54 -17.18 -2.12
CA GLU A 249 7.12 -16.13 -1.27
C GLU A 249 8.46 -15.60 -1.86
N GLN A 250 9.32 -16.50 -2.34
CA GLN A 250 10.55 -16.08 -3.03
C GLN A 250 10.27 -15.29 -4.32
N LEU A 251 9.24 -15.68 -5.07
CA LEU A 251 8.81 -14.97 -6.28
C LEU A 251 8.30 -13.56 -5.94
N ASP A 252 7.47 -13.41 -4.92
CA ASP A 252 6.97 -12.10 -4.46
C ASP A 252 8.12 -11.18 -4.02
N GLN A 253 9.04 -11.69 -3.18
CA GLN A 253 10.23 -10.94 -2.77
C GLN A 253 11.12 -10.55 -3.97
N GLY A 254 11.31 -11.47 -4.92
CA GLY A 254 12.05 -11.21 -6.15
C GLY A 254 11.39 -10.12 -7.00
N ALA A 255 10.07 -10.17 -7.17
CA ALA A 255 9.31 -9.20 -7.94
C ALA A 255 9.38 -7.80 -7.30
N GLN A 256 9.22 -7.70 -5.96
CA GLN A 256 9.38 -6.44 -5.24
C GLN A 256 10.79 -5.85 -5.37
N LYS A 257 11.83 -6.70 -5.33
CA LYS A 257 13.21 -6.26 -5.52
C LYS A 257 13.44 -5.70 -6.93
N VAL A 258 12.92 -6.37 -7.95
CA VAL A 258 13.03 -5.90 -9.34
C VAL A 258 12.26 -4.60 -9.56
N ASP A 259 11.08 -4.46 -8.96
CA ASP A 259 10.31 -3.23 -8.97
C ASP A 259 11.08 -2.04 -8.36
N GLY A 260 11.72 -2.26 -7.21
CA GLY A 260 12.58 -1.26 -6.56
C GLY A 260 13.80 -0.88 -7.40
N MET A 261 14.41 -1.85 -8.08
CA MET A 261 15.50 -1.58 -9.03
C MET A 261 15.01 -0.78 -10.24
N ALA A 262 13.85 -1.11 -10.81
CA ALA A 262 13.27 -0.39 -11.93
C ALA A 262 12.96 1.07 -11.55
N LYS A 263 12.41 1.31 -10.36
CA LYS A 263 12.22 2.67 -9.82
C LYS A 263 13.55 3.41 -9.70
N THR A 264 14.57 2.79 -9.12
CA THR A 264 15.90 3.39 -8.99
C THR A 264 16.50 3.74 -10.35
N ASN A 265 16.30 2.88 -11.36
CA ASN A 265 16.78 3.13 -12.71
C ASN A 265 16.04 4.31 -13.36
N GLN A 266 14.71 4.38 -13.20
CA GLN A 266 13.90 5.51 -13.64
C GLN A 266 14.37 6.83 -13.02
N ASP A 267 14.61 6.85 -11.71
CA ASP A 267 15.09 8.04 -10.99
C ASP A 267 16.47 8.49 -11.51
N ARG A 268 17.39 7.53 -11.74
CA ARG A 268 18.72 7.82 -12.29
C ARG A 268 18.66 8.35 -13.72
N VAL A 269 17.87 7.74 -14.59
CA VAL A 269 17.70 8.22 -15.97
C VAL A 269 17.08 9.62 -15.97
N GLY A 270 16.09 9.87 -15.10
CA GLY A 270 15.52 11.20 -14.91
C GLY A 270 16.50 12.25 -14.34
N SER A 271 17.54 11.82 -13.63
CA SER A 271 18.63 12.72 -13.22
C SER A 271 19.60 13.03 -14.35
N VAL A 272 19.90 12.04 -15.21
CA VAL A 272 20.76 12.22 -16.40
C VAL A 272 20.08 13.15 -17.39
N SER A 273 18.79 12.96 -17.67
CA SER A 273 18.04 13.83 -18.58
C SER A 273 18.02 15.29 -18.11
N ARG A 274 17.97 15.53 -16.79
CA ARG A 274 18.02 16.87 -16.19
C ARG A 274 19.41 17.49 -16.15
N ALA A 275 20.45 16.68 -16.00
CA ALA A 275 21.83 17.15 -16.03
C ALA A 275 22.28 17.59 -17.45
N LEU A 276 21.58 17.13 -18.50
CA LEU A 276 21.84 17.55 -19.87
C LEU A 276 21.18 18.92 -20.15
N PRO A 277 21.96 19.94 -20.53
CA PRO A 277 21.45 21.29 -20.76
C PRO A 277 20.52 21.36 -21.98
N VAL A 278 19.56 22.28 -21.99
CA VAL A 278 18.55 22.43 -23.09
C VAL A 278 19.12 23.22 -24.29
N ILE A 279 18.51 23.04 -25.47
CA ILE A 279 18.90 23.72 -26.73
C ILE A 279 18.56 25.19 -26.55
N GLN A 280 19.51 26.07 -26.87
CA GLN A 280 19.33 27.51 -26.80
C GLN A 280 18.48 27.98 -27.98
N ALA A 281 17.54 28.90 -27.77
CA ALA A 281 16.75 29.46 -28.87
C ALA A 281 17.64 30.13 -29.92
N GLY A 282 17.28 30.02 -31.20
CA GLY A 282 18.04 30.57 -32.32
C GLY A 282 19.05 29.61 -32.97
N THR A 283 19.14 28.35 -32.53
CA THR A 283 19.85 27.30 -33.28
C THR A 283 18.89 26.53 -34.18
N PRO A 284 19.36 25.90 -35.28
CA PRO A 284 18.52 25.08 -36.17
C PRO A 284 17.75 23.97 -35.43
N GLU A 285 18.39 23.37 -34.42
CA GLU A 285 17.80 22.32 -33.59
C GLU A 285 16.72 22.87 -32.64
N ALA A 286 16.78 24.16 -32.29
CA ALA A 286 15.79 24.82 -31.46
C ALA A 286 14.48 25.03 -32.22
N GLU A 287 14.59 25.39 -33.51
CA GLU A 287 13.45 25.57 -34.41
C GLU A 287 12.71 24.24 -34.64
N GLU A 288 13.44 23.13 -34.84
CA GLU A 288 12.83 21.79 -34.94
C GLU A 288 12.13 21.35 -33.64
N ALA A 289 12.67 21.74 -32.49
CA ALA A 289 12.09 21.44 -31.18
C ALA A 289 10.97 22.41 -30.75
N GLY A 290 10.65 23.44 -31.56
CA GLY A 290 9.66 24.47 -31.24
C GLY A 290 10.07 25.41 -30.10
N ILE A 291 11.36 25.46 -29.76
CA ILE A 291 11.91 26.31 -28.70
C ILE A 291 12.16 27.70 -29.29
N THR A 292 11.30 28.66 -28.93
CA THR A 292 11.33 30.01 -29.48
C THR A 292 12.07 31.02 -28.62
N LYS A 293 12.25 30.76 -27.32
CA LYS A 293 12.86 31.69 -26.34
C LYS A 293 13.59 30.91 -25.26
N THR A 294 14.76 31.37 -24.86
CA THR A 294 15.50 30.76 -23.74
C THR A 294 16.23 31.80 -22.90
N LEU A 295 16.16 31.65 -21.58
CA LEU A 295 16.96 32.38 -20.61
C LEU A 295 17.48 31.41 -19.56
N ALA A 296 18.80 31.34 -19.40
CA ALA A 296 19.41 30.49 -18.38
C ALA A 296 18.89 30.89 -16.98
N PRO A 297 18.38 29.94 -16.18
CA PRO A 297 17.88 30.16 -14.82
C PRO A 297 18.86 30.96 -13.93
N MET A 298 20.16 30.69 -14.09
CA MET A 298 21.21 31.40 -13.35
C MET A 298 21.35 32.87 -13.78
N TYR A 299 21.06 33.24 -15.03
CA TYR A 299 21.03 34.65 -15.43
C TYR A 299 19.84 35.38 -14.81
N ALA A 300 18.66 34.75 -14.80
CA ALA A 300 17.49 35.30 -14.10
C ALA A 300 17.80 35.52 -12.60
N PHE A 301 18.51 34.58 -11.97
CA PHE A 301 18.95 34.68 -10.58
C PHE A 301 19.93 35.85 -10.37
N LEU A 302 20.99 35.93 -11.18
CA LEU A 302 22.02 36.96 -11.04
C LEU A 302 21.45 38.37 -11.27
N ILE A 303 20.52 38.52 -12.23
CA ILE A 303 19.83 39.79 -12.48
C ILE A 303 18.98 40.17 -11.26
N ALA A 304 18.14 39.25 -10.76
CA ALA A 304 17.33 39.51 -9.58
C ALA A 304 18.20 39.82 -8.35
N ALA A 305 19.27 39.06 -8.12
CA ALA A 305 20.19 39.27 -6.99
C ALA A 305 20.85 40.66 -7.07
N GLY A 306 21.33 41.04 -8.25
CA GLY A 306 21.94 42.34 -8.50
C GLY A 306 20.95 43.50 -8.28
N VAL A 307 19.74 43.40 -8.82
CA VAL A 307 18.67 44.39 -8.64
C VAL A 307 18.28 44.50 -7.17
N MET A 308 18.13 43.37 -6.47
CA MET A 308 17.76 43.35 -5.05
C MET A 308 18.82 44.02 -4.18
N LEU A 309 20.10 43.70 -4.41
CA LEU A 309 21.23 44.27 -3.68
C LEU A 309 21.37 45.76 -3.94
N ALA A 310 21.25 46.18 -5.21
CA ALA A 310 21.26 47.60 -5.55
C ALA A 310 20.09 48.34 -4.91
N ALA A 311 18.86 47.82 -4.99
CA ALA A 311 17.67 48.45 -4.42
C ALA A 311 17.74 48.57 -2.88
N GLY A 312 18.24 47.55 -2.19
CA GLY A 312 18.39 47.56 -0.73
C GLY A 312 19.43 48.57 -0.23
N THR A 313 20.43 48.88 -1.05
CA THR A 313 21.54 49.77 -0.66
C THR A 313 21.37 51.22 -1.14
N TYR A 314 20.65 51.43 -2.24
CA TYR A 314 20.57 52.72 -2.94
C TYR A 314 19.77 53.83 -2.21
N GLY A 315 18.86 53.46 -1.30
CA GLY A 315 17.97 54.40 -0.61
C GLY A 315 18.57 55.19 0.56
N ARG A 316 19.81 54.91 0.97
CA ARG A 316 20.39 55.48 2.20
C ARG A 316 20.69 56.98 2.05
N GLY A 317 19.95 57.82 2.78
CA GLY A 317 20.26 59.25 2.95
C GLY A 317 19.96 60.16 1.74
N ARG A 318 19.25 59.66 0.73
CA ARG A 318 18.90 60.41 -0.49
C ARG A 318 17.46 60.92 -0.46
N ALA A 319 17.21 61.99 -1.21
CA ALA A 319 15.86 62.51 -1.42
C ALA A 319 14.98 61.47 -2.14
N TRP A 320 13.70 61.41 -1.80
CA TRP A 320 12.76 60.41 -2.32
C TRP A 320 12.70 60.36 -3.85
N VAL A 321 12.83 61.50 -4.52
CA VAL A 321 12.87 61.61 -6.00
C VAL A 321 14.07 60.88 -6.58
N VAL A 322 15.25 61.00 -5.94
CA VAL A 322 16.49 60.35 -6.39
C VAL A 322 16.37 58.84 -6.24
N SER A 323 15.77 58.36 -5.15
CA SER A 323 15.49 56.93 -4.95
C SER A 323 14.49 56.39 -5.97
N LEU A 324 13.49 57.18 -6.36
CA LEU A 324 12.50 56.80 -7.37
C LEU A 324 13.14 56.71 -8.76
N VAL A 325 13.90 57.72 -9.19
CA VAL A 325 14.59 57.73 -10.49
C VAL A 325 15.63 56.61 -10.57
N GLY A 326 16.43 56.42 -9.52
CA GLY A 326 17.40 55.32 -9.48
C GLY A 326 16.74 53.95 -9.46
N GLY A 327 15.57 53.82 -8.83
CA GLY A 327 14.79 52.59 -8.88
C GLY A 327 14.26 52.26 -10.28
N ILE A 328 13.76 53.26 -11.01
CA ILE A 328 13.35 53.11 -12.42
C ILE A 328 14.54 52.71 -13.29
N ALA A 329 15.70 53.36 -13.11
CA ALA A 329 16.91 53.05 -13.85
C ALA A 329 17.39 51.60 -13.58
N LEU A 330 17.38 51.15 -12.32
CA LEU A 330 17.72 49.76 -11.95
C LEU A 330 16.75 48.75 -12.57
N ALA A 331 15.45 49.05 -12.57
CA ALA A 331 14.45 48.20 -13.20
C ALA A 331 14.65 48.09 -14.72
N ALA A 332 14.90 49.23 -15.38
CA ALA A 332 15.21 49.27 -16.81
C ALA A 332 16.49 48.49 -17.13
N LEU A 333 17.56 48.65 -16.35
CA LEU A 333 18.80 47.88 -16.50
C LEU A 333 18.56 46.38 -16.35
N GLY A 334 17.78 45.96 -15.34
CA GLY A 334 17.41 44.55 -15.17
C GLY A 334 16.67 43.99 -16.40
N GLY A 335 15.70 44.73 -16.93
CA GLY A 335 15.00 44.36 -18.17
C GLY A 335 15.91 44.31 -19.40
N SER A 336 16.83 45.26 -19.54
CA SER A 336 17.84 45.26 -20.61
C SER A 336 18.80 44.07 -20.51
N LEU A 337 19.24 43.71 -19.30
CA LEU A 337 20.09 42.54 -19.10
C LEU A 337 19.36 41.24 -19.50
N VAL A 338 18.06 41.12 -19.22
CA VAL A 338 17.27 39.98 -19.70
C VAL A 338 17.26 39.92 -21.23
N ALA A 339 17.02 41.05 -21.91
CA ALA A 339 17.00 41.11 -23.36
C ALA A 339 18.37 40.80 -24.02
N ILE A 340 19.47 41.15 -23.34
CA ILE A 340 20.84 40.92 -23.83
C ILE A 340 21.29 39.48 -23.57
N LEU A 341 20.96 38.92 -22.41
CA LEU A 341 21.44 37.60 -21.97
C LEU A 341 20.53 36.44 -22.39
N GLY A 342 19.27 36.71 -22.73
CA GLY A 342 18.37 35.71 -23.30
C GLY A 342 18.48 35.65 -24.82
N ALA A 343 18.18 34.48 -25.38
CA ALA A 343 18.14 34.29 -26.82
C ALA A 343 16.70 34.45 -27.34
N GLU A 344 16.56 35.14 -28.48
CA GLU A 344 15.26 35.45 -29.13
C GLU A 344 14.26 36.22 -28.24
N LEU A 345 14.76 37.03 -27.28
CA LEU A 345 13.94 37.93 -26.45
C LEU A 345 13.81 39.32 -27.09
N GLY A 346 12.58 39.79 -27.26
CA GLY A 346 12.27 41.07 -27.88
C GLY A 346 12.04 42.21 -26.88
N ALA A 347 11.60 43.35 -27.42
CA ALA A 347 11.31 44.55 -26.64
C ALA A 347 10.14 44.37 -25.64
N ALA A 348 9.17 43.50 -25.95
CA ALA A 348 8.04 43.22 -25.08
C ALA A 348 8.47 42.49 -23.80
N GLU A 349 9.33 41.48 -23.93
CA GLU A 349 9.88 40.70 -22.83
C GLU A 349 10.83 41.55 -21.98
N ALA A 350 11.66 42.39 -22.62
CA ALA A 350 12.50 43.36 -21.90
C ALA A 350 11.67 44.29 -21.01
N THR A 351 10.52 44.76 -21.52
CA THR A 351 9.61 45.65 -20.79
C THR A 351 8.91 44.92 -19.65
N ALA A 352 8.44 43.69 -19.87
CA ALA A 352 7.85 42.86 -18.83
C ALA A 352 8.87 42.52 -17.73
N ALA A 353 10.11 42.19 -18.10
CA ALA A 353 11.22 41.94 -17.19
C ALA A 353 11.57 43.19 -16.37
N ALA A 354 11.55 44.37 -16.99
CA ALA A 354 11.70 45.65 -16.27
C ALA A 354 10.56 45.86 -15.26
N GLY A 355 9.33 45.49 -15.59
CA GLY A 355 8.19 45.52 -14.66
C GLY A 355 8.39 44.61 -13.44
N ILE A 356 8.86 43.38 -13.65
CA ILE A 356 9.23 42.45 -12.56
C ILE A 356 10.36 43.04 -11.70
N CYS A 357 11.40 43.58 -12.34
CA CYS A 357 12.50 44.23 -11.64
C CYS A 357 12.04 45.46 -10.85
N ALA A 358 11.07 46.23 -11.34
CA ALA A 358 10.50 47.37 -10.62
C ALA A 358 9.78 46.93 -9.34
N LEU A 359 9.01 45.83 -9.39
CA LEU A 359 8.39 45.24 -8.20
C LEU A 359 9.44 44.77 -7.20
N LEU A 360 10.53 44.14 -7.67
CA LEU A 360 11.65 43.73 -6.84
C LEU A 360 12.34 44.93 -6.18
N VAL A 361 12.59 46.01 -6.93
CA VAL A 361 13.15 47.25 -6.41
C VAL A 361 12.28 47.79 -5.27
N LEU A 362 10.96 47.84 -5.46
CA LEU A 362 10.02 48.27 -4.42
C LEU A 362 10.03 47.34 -3.21
N ALA A 363 9.94 46.03 -3.41
CA ALA A 363 9.94 45.05 -2.34
C ALA A 363 11.23 45.11 -1.50
N SER A 364 12.40 45.13 -2.16
CA SER A 364 13.71 45.20 -1.51
C SER A 364 13.92 46.53 -0.78
N GLY A 365 13.58 47.65 -1.45
CA GLY A 365 13.72 48.98 -0.88
C GLY A 365 12.82 49.19 0.34
N LEU A 366 11.55 48.80 0.24
CA LEU A 366 10.59 48.91 1.35
C LEU A 366 10.93 47.95 2.50
N GLY A 367 11.34 46.71 2.19
CA GLY A 367 11.81 45.76 3.21
C GLY A 367 13.01 46.30 3.99
N THR A 368 13.99 46.88 3.27
CA THR A 368 15.16 47.51 3.90
C THR A 368 14.76 48.71 4.75
N ALA A 369 13.82 49.53 4.27
CA ALA A 369 13.29 50.66 5.04
C ALA A 369 12.56 50.20 6.32
N VAL A 370 11.83 49.08 6.28
CA VAL A 370 11.19 48.48 7.47
C VAL A 370 12.24 48.05 8.49
N LEU A 371 13.30 47.37 8.06
CA LEU A 371 14.39 46.93 8.94
C LEU A 371 15.13 48.12 9.57
N ILE A 372 15.48 49.13 8.76
CA ILE A 372 16.04 50.40 9.24
C ILE A 372 15.12 51.02 10.29
N ARG A 373 13.81 50.93 10.09
CA ARG A 373 12.88 51.52 11.04
C ARG A 373 12.76 50.74 12.35
N ALA A 374 12.70 49.43 12.27
CA ALA A 374 12.60 48.55 13.42
C ALA A 374 13.88 48.62 14.29
N PHE A 375 15.04 48.44 13.66
CA PHE A 375 16.31 48.26 14.37
C PHE A 375 17.21 49.51 14.39
N GLY A 376 16.87 50.56 13.64
CA GLY A 376 17.66 51.78 13.49
C GLY A 376 18.54 51.78 12.23
N ALA A 377 19.07 52.96 11.87
CA ALA A 377 19.76 53.17 10.59
C ALA A 377 21.01 52.30 10.38
N THR A 378 21.76 51.99 11.43
CA THR A 378 22.97 51.16 11.34
C THR A 378 22.61 49.68 11.36
N TRP A 379 21.94 49.23 12.41
CA TRP A 379 21.61 47.81 12.61
C TRP A 379 20.58 47.27 11.63
N GLY A 380 19.58 48.07 11.25
CA GLY A 380 18.59 47.67 10.25
C GLY A 380 19.17 47.55 8.85
N TYR A 381 20.15 48.41 8.51
CA TYR A 381 20.86 48.29 7.24
C TYR A 381 21.80 47.07 7.22
N LEU A 382 22.55 46.83 8.30
CA LEU A 382 23.37 45.63 8.43
C LEU A 382 22.51 44.36 8.35
N ALA A 383 21.35 44.34 9.03
CA ALA A 383 20.42 43.21 8.96
C ALA A 383 19.88 43.00 7.53
N ALA A 384 19.54 44.08 6.80
CA ALA A 384 19.12 44.00 5.42
C ALA A 384 20.22 43.43 4.51
N LEU A 385 21.45 43.92 4.65
CA LEU A 385 22.59 43.48 3.84
C LEU A 385 22.94 42.02 4.11
N VAL A 386 23.01 41.61 5.37
CA VAL A 386 23.24 40.20 5.76
C VAL A 386 22.09 39.32 5.24
N GLY A 387 20.85 39.78 5.35
CA GLY A 387 19.69 39.06 4.81
C GLY A 387 19.74 38.90 3.30
N ILE A 388 20.15 39.94 2.55
CA ILE A 388 20.36 39.89 1.10
C ILE A 388 21.49 38.92 0.73
N ILE A 389 22.62 38.95 1.43
CA ILE A 389 23.74 38.03 1.16
C ILE A 389 23.32 36.58 1.46
N ALA A 390 22.64 36.34 2.58
CA ALA A 390 22.17 35.01 2.96
C ALA A 390 21.19 34.42 1.93
N GLN A 391 20.20 35.21 1.50
CA GLN A 391 19.25 34.73 0.48
C GLN A 391 19.90 34.56 -0.89
N VAL A 392 20.87 35.39 -1.29
CA VAL A 392 21.65 35.19 -2.53
C VAL A 392 22.39 33.85 -2.47
N GLY A 393 23.06 33.53 -1.36
CA GLY A 393 23.75 32.25 -1.20
C GLY A 393 22.81 31.04 -1.26
N ILE A 394 21.69 31.10 -0.53
CA ILE A 394 20.71 30.00 -0.47
C ILE A 394 20.00 29.82 -1.82
N VAL A 395 19.42 30.89 -2.37
CA VAL A 395 18.68 30.82 -3.63
C VAL A 395 19.61 30.42 -4.77
N GLY A 396 20.83 30.98 -4.84
CA GLY A 396 21.80 30.62 -5.86
C GLY A 396 22.22 29.14 -5.79
N TRP A 397 22.48 28.62 -4.59
CA TRP A 397 22.78 27.20 -4.41
C TRP A 397 21.60 26.31 -4.83
N VAL A 398 20.39 26.61 -4.37
CA VAL A 398 19.20 25.80 -4.70
C VAL A 398 18.90 25.84 -6.20
N TRP A 399 19.00 27.00 -6.85
CA TRP A 399 18.77 27.12 -8.31
C TRP A 399 19.83 26.39 -9.12
N ASN A 400 21.10 26.43 -8.70
CA ASN A 400 22.15 25.66 -9.34
C ASN A 400 21.97 24.14 -9.15
N SER A 401 21.51 23.71 -7.97
CA SER A 401 21.17 22.31 -7.72
C SER A 401 19.92 21.87 -8.49
N ALA A 402 18.88 22.70 -8.56
CA ALA A 402 17.65 22.41 -9.31
C ALA A 402 17.89 22.30 -10.82
N ALA A 403 18.90 23.01 -11.34
CA ALA A 403 19.32 22.89 -12.73
C ALA A 403 19.93 21.52 -13.08
N THR A 404 20.37 20.75 -12.09
CA THR A 404 21.14 19.49 -12.31
C THR A 404 20.55 18.27 -11.60
N ALA A 405 19.66 18.46 -10.62
CA ALA A 405 19.10 17.38 -9.81
C ALA A 405 17.71 17.74 -9.25
N GLN A 406 16.96 16.72 -8.82
CA GLN A 406 15.73 16.94 -8.06
C GLN A 406 16.06 17.47 -6.67
N ILE A 407 15.45 18.58 -6.29
CA ILE A 407 15.55 19.14 -4.95
C ILE A 407 14.45 18.57 -4.05
N SER A 408 14.79 18.31 -2.79
CA SER A 408 13.83 17.80 -1.81
C SER A 408 12.74 18.84 -1.52
N THR A 409 11.54 18.39 -1.13
CA THR A 409 10.42 19.27 -0.73
C THR A 409 10.82 20.24 0.38
N THR A 410 11.70 19.82 1.30
CA THR A 410 12.18 20.68 2.39
C THR A 410 13.09 21.80 1.89
N THR A 411 14.00 21.48 0.96
CA THR A 411 14.88 22.44 0.30
C THR A 411 14.05 23.45 -0.51
N GLN A 412 13.00 22.96 -1.17
CA GLN A 412 12.10 23.78 -1.94
C GLN A 412 11.24 24.70 -1.07
N ALA A 413 10.70 24.21 0.05
CA ALA A 413 9.99 25.06 1.00
C ALA A 413 10.92 26.15 1.56
N LEU A 414 12.18 25.81 1.83
CA LEU A 414 13.18 26.76 2.33
C LEU A 414 13.50 27.87 1.32
N VAL A 415 13.66 27.55 0.02
CA VAL A 415 13.90 28.57 -1.01
C VAL A 415 12.66 29.43 -1.27
N ASN A 416 11.46 28.85 -1.19
CA ASN A 416 10.19 29.59 -1.33
C ASN A 416 9.95 30.60 -0.22
N LEU A 417 10.57 30.44 0.95
CA LEU A 417 10.55 31.44 2.01
C LEU A 417 11.51 32.62 1.76
N MET A 418 12.35 32.55 0.72
CA MET A 418 13.29 33.62 0.39
C MET A 418 12.66 34.61 -0.59
N PRO A 419 12.62 35.91 -0.28
CA PRO A 419 12.05 36.94 -1.17
C PRO A 419 12.67 36.95 -2.57
N LEU A 420 13.97 36.66 -2.69
CA LEU A 420 14.69 36.62 -3.95
C LEU A 420 14.23 35.51 -4.90
N ASN A 421 13.64 34.41 -4.40
CA ASN A 421 13.24 33.28 -5.24
C ASN A 421 12.13 33.64 -6.24
N TYR A 422 11.13 34.41 -5.83
CA TYR A 422 9.99 34.78 -6.67
C TYR A 422 10.36 35.67 -7.87
N PRO A 423 11.09 36.79 -7.74
CA PRO A 423 11.50 37.54 -8.92
C PRO A 423 12.41 36.71 -9.83
N THR A 424 13.24 35.80 -9.30
CA THR A 424 14.02 34.86 -10.12
C THR A 424 13.12 33.91 -10.91
N LEU A 425 12.10 33.32 -10.27
CA LEU A 425 11.06 32.51 -10.92
C LEU A 425 10.37 33.29 -12.04
N ALA A 426 9.90 34.50 -11.76
CA ALA A 426 9.17 35.30 -12.73
C ALA A 426 10.04 35.68 -13.94
N LEU A 427 11.29 36.08 -13.73
CA LEU A 427 12.23 36.40 -14.81
C LEU A 427 12.60 35.15 -15.63
N SER A 428 12.84 34.01 -14.97
CA SER A 428 13.14 32.74 -15.65
C SER A 428 11.95 32.27 -16.48
N SER A 429 10.73 32.30 -15.94
CA SER A 429 9.51 31.93 -16.67
C SER A 429 9.28 32.81 -17.88
N LEU A 430 9.39 34.13 -17.70
CA LEU A 430 9.24 35.09 -18.77
C LEU A 430 10.28 34.87 -19.88
N GLY A 431 11.55 34.67 -19.51
CA GLY A 431 12.65 34.49 -20.46
C GLY A 431 12.63 33.16 -21.22
N ASN A 432 11.95 32.15 -20.69
CA ASN A 432 11.75 30.85 -21.38
C ASN A 432 10.37 30.73 -22.03
N GLY A 433 9.59 31.82 -22.09
CA GLY A 433 8.25 31.81 -22.69
C GLY A 433 7.26 30.88 -21.98
N THR A 434 7.53 30.47 -20.74
CA THR A 434 6.63 29.58 -19.99
C THR A 434 5.51 30.41 -19.39
N ASN A 435 4.29 30.21 -19.90
CA ASN A 435 3.10 30.88 -19.40
C ASN A 435 2.48 30.10 -18.22
N SER A 436 3.33 29.70 -17.27
CA SER A 436 2.93 28.85 -16.16
C SER A 436 2.24 29.67 -15.05
N PRO A 437 1.31 29.07 -14.26
CA PRO A 437 0.71 29.72 -13.09
C PRO A 437 1.76 30.30 -12.12
N ALA A 438 2.96 29.74 -12.14
CA ALA A 438 4.09 30.15 -11.33
C ALA A 438 4.58 31.56 -11.58
N LEU A 439 4.59 32.01 -12.84
CA LEU A 439 4.97 33.38 -13.20
C LEU A 439 4.07 34.37 -12.45
N TRP A 440 2.76 34.13 -12.50
CA TRP A 440 1.78 35.00 -11.87
C TRP A 440 1.84 34.94 -10.34
N VAL A 441 2.02 33.75 -9.77
CA VAL A 441 2.22 33.61 -8.32
C VAL A 441 3.47 34.35 -7.87
N ALA A 442 4.56 34.23 -8.60
CA ALA A 442 5.81 34.92 -8.30
C ALA A 442 5.68 36.45 -8.38
N VAL A 443 4.99 36.96 -9.40
CA VAL A 443 4.66 38.38 -9.53
C VAL A 443 3.78 38.84 -8.36
N LEU A 444 2.73 38.08 -8.02
CA LEU A 444 1.80 38.40 -6.93
C LEU A 444 2.48 38.40 -5.56
N VAL A 445 3.36 37.44 -5.28
CA VAL A 445 4.12 37.39 -4.02
C VAL A 445 5.09 38.56 -3.93
N THR A 446 5.79 38.89 -5.02
CA THR A 446 6.72 40.04 -5.06
C THR A 446 5.97 41.37 -4.88
N ALA A 447 4.82 41.54 -5.53
CA ALA A 447 3.95 42.69 -5.33
C ALA A 447 3.37 42.74 -3.91
N GLY A 448 2.99 41.59 -3.36
CA GLY A 448 2.51 41.43 -1.98
C GLY A 448 3.56 41.83 -0.96
N LEU A 449 4.83 41.48 -1.18
CA LEU A 449 5.97 41.92 -0.36
C LEU A 449 6.14 43.44 -0.38
N ALA A 450 6.04 44.07 -1.56
CA ALA A 450 6.10 45.53 -1.67
C ALA A 450 4.93 46.20 -0.90
N ALA A 451 3.70 45.71 -1.08
CA ALA A 451 2.53 46.21 -0.37
C ALA A 451 2.66 46.02 1.15
N ALA A 452 3.11 44.83 1.58
CA ALA A 452 3.37 44.50 2.97
C ALA A 452 4.43 45.41 3.60
N GLY A 453 5.51 45.70 2.88
CA GLY A 453 6.54 46.64 3.29
C GLY A 453 6.00 48.05 3.50
N ALA A 454 5.18 48.54 2.55
CA ALA A 454 4.56 49.87 2.66
C ALA A 454 3.62 49.99 3.87
N VAL A 455 2.79 48.97 4.13
CA VAL A 455 1.88 48.93 5.30
C VAL A 455 2.68 48.84 6.60
N SER A 456 3.72 48.00 6.63
CA SER A 456 4.60 47.84 7.79
C SER A 456 5.31 49.13 8.18
N LEU A 457 5.73 49.94 7.19
CA LEU A 457 6.30 51.27 7.45
C LEU A 457 5.30 52.22 8.11
N LYS A 458 4.02 52.18 7.71
CA LYS A 458 2.96 52.98 8.34
C LYS A 458 2.73 52.53 9.79
N LEU A 459 2.70 51.22 10.04
CA LEU A 459 2.51 50.65 11.39
C LEU A 459 3.63 51.03 12.37
N LEU A 460 4.86 51.15 11.88
CA LEU A 460 6.04 51.50 12.68
C LEU A 460 6.18 53.02 12.99
N GLY A 461 5.28 53.89 12.50
CA GLY A 461 5.20 55.34 12.87
C GLY A 461 6.13 56.25 12.05
N ARG A 462 6.64 57.38 12.57
CA ARG A 462 7.94 58.02 12.22
C ARG A 462 8.80 58.04 13.50
N ARG A 463 10.10 57.73 13.45
CA ARG A 463 10.97 57.97 14.62
C ARG A 463 11.14 59.48 14.73
N GLU A 464 10.55 60.10 15.75
CA GLU A 464 10.82 61.50 16.07
C GLU A 464 12.28 61.61 16.47
N THR A 465 13.05 62.33 15.67
CA THR A 465 14.41 62.72 16.02
C THR A 465 14.30 63.76 17.12
N SER A 466 14.63 63.39 18.36
CA SER A 466 14.86 64.33 19.45
C SER A 466 16.06 65.21 19.08
N GLY A 467 15.80 66.31 18.37
CA GLY A 467 16.72 67.42 18.17
C GLY A 467 16.30 68.56 19.10
N SER A 468 17.03 68.75 20.19
CA SER A 468 16.93 69.91 21.05
C SER A 468 17.31 71.18 20.28
N HIS A 469 16.33 71.97 19.87
CA HIS A 469 16.49 73.41 19.65
C HIS A 469 16.02 74.12 20.91
N ALA A 470 16.95 74.47 21.80
CA ALA A 470 16.68 75.46 22.84
C ALA A 470 16.78 76.84 22.19
N ALA A 471 15.68 77.58 22.19
CA ALA A 471 15.66 79.01 21.85
C ALA A 471 16.24 79.83 23.03
N PRO A 472 16.86 81.00 22.79
CA PRO A 472 17.33 81.86 23.87
C PRO A 472 16.16 82.64 24.47
N GLU A 473 16.02 82.63 25.79
CA GLU A 473 15.17 83.56 26.52
C GLU A 473 15.87 84.93 26.61
N ASP A 474 15.31 85.93 25.92
CA ASP A 474 15.49 87.33 26.26
C ASP A 474 14.65 87.63 27.51
N VAL A 475 15.30 88.04 28.60
CA VAL A 475 14.63 88.66 29.75
C VAL A 475 15.15 90.09 29.88
N THR A 476 14.28 91.02 29.49
CA THR A 476 14.35 92.43 29.88
C THR A 476 13.67 92.60 31.23
N TYR A 477 14.36 93.24 32.18
CA TYR A 477 13.77 94.16 33.17
C TYR A 477 14.79 95.23 33.52
#